data_AF-R7P8K1-F1
#
_entry.id   AF-R7P8K1-F1
#
_cell.length_a   1.000
_cell.length_b   1.000
_cell.length_c   1.000
_cell.angle_alpha   90.00
_cell.angle_beta   90.00
_cell.angle_gamma   90.00
#
_symmetry.space_group_name_H-M   'P 1'
#
loop_
_entity.id
_entity.type
_entity.pdbx_description
1 polymer ?
#
loop_
_entity_poly.entity_id
_entity_poly.type
_entity_poly.pdbx_seq_one_letter_code
_entity_poly.pdbx_strand_id
1 'polypeptide(L)'
;MEVKYLYLMYPIKEKRLCFLAQSALTYGVNLDSLCELLGKKNEEAKKRFASEMLEENRQFYSALVNLFYHCPVNQAKAKSRYVEYFNNLVDAARKHDKAEMKHLISIIRDDKAMDLKNKERKPGYYLSDEETLTIVNYQIKYGFDAKRIADLYHIDYHTYLKRVRKLEDMYPEVVSYFNYFTDYYSSKYDSVKNHGMR
;
A
#
# COMPACT_ATOMS: atom_id res chain seq x y z
N MET A 1 11.96 -11.38 11.21
CA MET A 1 11.45 -10.23 11.98
C MET A 1 11.43 -10.59 13.46
N GLU A 2 12.13 -9.85 14.30
CA GLU A 2 12.07 -10.06 15.75
C GLU A 2 10.89 -9.29 16.36
N VAL A 3 9.76 -10.00 16.56
CA VAL A 3 8.48 -9.42 16.99
C VAL A 3 8.58 -8.61 18.29
N LYS A 4 9.52 -8.94 19.20
CA LYS A 4 9.73 -8.18 20.43
C LYS A 4 9.96 -6.68 20.17
N TYR A 5 10.65 -6.32 19.09
CA TYR A 5 10.93 -4.92 18.78
C TYR A 5 9.69 -4.15 18.34
N LEU A 6 8.71 -4.83 17.73
CA LEU A 6 7.43 -4.21 17.40
C LEU A 6 6.71 -3.74 18.68
N TYR A 7 6.78 -4.54 19.75
CA TYR A 7 6.16 -4.22 21.04
C TYR A 7 6.92 -3.13 21.78
N LEU A 8 8.24 -3.07 21.65
CA LEU A 8 9.08 -2.02 22.23
C LEU A 8 8.87 -0.66 21.52
N MET A 9 8.81 -0.66 20.19
CA MET A 9 8.62 0.56 19.39
C MET A 9 7.19 1.06 19.42
N TYR A 10 6.21 0.15 19.44
CA TYR A 10 4.78 0.45 19.46
C TYR A 10 4.12 -0.26 20.65
N PRO A 11 4.30 0.24 21.90
CA PRO A 11 3.79 -0.41 23.10
C PRO A 11 2.26 -0.38 23.20
N ILE A 12 1.64 0.67 22.66
CA ILE A 12 0.19 0.87 22.61
C ILE A 12 -0.41 0.02 21.47
N LYS A 13 -1.45 -0.78 21.77
CA LYS A 13 -2.04 -1.75 20.83
C LYS A 13 -2.54 -1.07 19.56
N GLU A 14 -3.26 0.03 19.71
CA GLU A 14 -3.87 0.81 18.63
C GLU A 14 -2.79 1.36 17.69
N LYS A 15 -1.71 1.93 18.25
CA LYS A 15 -0.57 2.43 17.46
C LYS A 15 0.15 1.30 16.72
N ARG A 16 0.25 0.13 17.34
CA ARG A 16 0.87 -1.06 16.73
C ARG A 16 0.03 -1.58 15.57
N LEU A 17 -1.28 -1.69 15.73
CA LEU A 17 -2.18 -2.12 14.67
C LEU A 17 -2.19 -1.11 13.51
N CYS A 18 -2.13 0.18 13.80
CA CYS A 18 -1.98 1.22 12.77
C CYS A 18 -0.66 1.08 11.99
N PHE A 19 0.46 0.89 12.68
CA PHE A 19 1.75 0.63 12.05
C PHE A 19 1.71 -0.62 11.17
N LEU A 20 1.15 -1.73 11.69
CA LEU A 20 1.04 -2.98 10.94
C LEU A 20 0.16 -2.80 9.70
N ALA A 21 -0.96 -2.09 9.80
CA ALA A 21 -1.84 -1.82 8.65
C ALA A 21 -1.12 -1.02 7.57
N GLN A 22 -0.52 0.12 7.94
CA GLN A 22 0.17 0.99 6.99
C GLN A 22 1.36 0.29 6.32
N SER A 23 2.18 -0.41 7.10
CA SER A 23 3.33 -1.13 6.56
C SER A 23 2.91 -2.32 5.69
N ALA A 24 1.91 -3.10 6.10
CA ALA A 24 1.42 -4.24 5.30
C ALA A 24 0.84 -3.76 3.96
N LEU A 25 0.07 -2.68 3.95
CA LEU A 25 -0.45 -2.06 2.73
C LEU A 25 0.69 -1.57 1.81
N THR A 26 1.71 -0.91 2.39
CA THR A 26 2.84 -0.36 1.63
C THR A 26 3.64 -1.44 0.91
N TYR A 27 3.87 -2.58 1.58
CA TYR A 27 4.69 -3.67 1.03
C TYR A 27 3.87 -4.79 0.38
N GLY A 28 2.54 -4.70 0.40
CA GLY A 28 1.66 -5.73 -0.17
C GLY A 28 1.71 -7.05 0.58
N VAL A 29 1.90 -7.04 1.90
CA VAL A 29 1.93 -8.25 2.73
C VAL A 29 0.51 -8.63 3.13
N ASN A 30 0.00 -9.74 2.60
CA ASN A 30 -1.34 -10.21 2.89
C ASN A 30 -1.49 -10.73 4.33
N LEU A 31 -2.72 -11.05 4.74
CA LEU A 31 -3.04 -11.46 6.10
C LEU A 31 -2.25 -12.69 6.55
N ASP A 32 -2.19 -13.73 5.72
CA ASP A 32 -1.48 -14.98 6.06
C ASP A 32 0.01 -14.75 6.28
N SER A 33 0.65 -14.02 5.34
CA SER A 33 2.07 -13.68 5.43
C SER A 33 2.36 -12.81 6.66
N LEU A 34 1.48 -11.85 6.96
CA LEU A 34 1.62 -10.99 8.13
C LEU A 34 1.46 -11.80 9.43
N CYS A 35 0.49 -12.73 9.48
CA CYS A 35 0.29 -13.61 10.62
C CYS A 35 1.47 -14.56 10.84
N GLU A 36 2.03 -15.11 9.75
CA GLU A 36 3.26 -15.93 9.78
C GLU A 36 4.41 -15.16 10.42
N LEU A 37 4.66 -13.92 9.96
CA LEU A 37 5.71 -13.04 10.49
C LEU A 37 5.50 -12.70 11.97
N LEU A 38 4.25 -12.59 12.41
CA LEU A 38 3.88 -12.30 13.80
C LEU A 38 3.79 -13.55 14.69
N GLY A 39 4.02 -14.74 14.15
CA GLY A 39 3.89 -16.01 14.89
C GLY A 39 2.45 -16.40 15.22
N LYS A 40 1.45 -15.82 14.55
CA LYS A 40 0.02 -16.14 14.72
C LYS A 40 -0.38 -17.34 13.86
N LYS A 41 -0.03 -18.54 14.34
CA LYS A 41 -0.21 -19.79 13.58
C LYS A 41 -1.62 -20.41 13.67
N ASN A 42 -2.36 -20.12 14.73
CA ASN A 42 -3.71 -20.66 14.94
C ASN A 42 -4.75 -19.86 14.14
N GLU A 43 -5.66 -20.53 13.44
CA GLU A 43 -6.72 -19.91 12.64
C GLU A 43 -7.63 -18.94 13.41
N GLU A 44 -7.97 -19.26 14.66
CA GLU A 44 -8.73 -18.35 15.53
C GLU A 44 -7.94 -17.08 15.85
N ALA A 45 -6.63 -17.22 16.06
CA ALA A 45 -5.75 -16.08 16.28
C ALA A 45 -5.61 -15.21 15.02
N LYS A 46 -5.62 -15.82 13.83
CA LYS A 46 -5.62 -15.09 12.55
C LYS A 46 -6.93 -14.32 12.36
N LYS A 47 -8.08 -14.97 12.57
CA LYS A 47 -9.42 -14.35 12.46
C LYS A 47 -9.56 -13.16 13.41
N ARG A 48 -9.23 -13.38 14.69
CA ARG A 48 -9.23 -12.30 15.69
C ARG A 48 -8.32 -11.14 15.28
N PHE A 49 -7.12 -11.44 14.80
CA PHE A 49 -6.19 -10.40 14.36
C PHE A 49 -6.71 -9.64 13.13
N ALA A 50 -7.34 -10.32 12.18
CA ALA A 50 -7.96 -9.68 11.02
C ALA A 50 -9.09 -8.72 11.45
N SER A 51 -9.97 -9.15 12.37
CA SER A 51 -11.02 -8.29 12.91
C SER A 51 -10.44 -7.07 13.63
N GLU A 52 -9.46 -7.26 14.52
CA GLU A 52 -8.79 -6.15 15.22
C GLU A 52 -8.12 -5.18 14.23
N MET A 53 -7.49 -5.67 13.17
CA MET A 53 -6.88 -4.84 12.13
C MET A 53 -7.92 -3.98 11.40
N LEU A 54 -9.08 -4.56 11.04
CA LEU A 54 -10.15 -3.85 10.33
C LEU A 54 -10.89 -2.85 11.23
N GLU A 55 -11.14 -3.21 12.49
CA GLU A 55 -11.85 -2.37 13.47
C GLU A 55 -11.06 -1.12 13.85
N GLU A 56 -9.76 -1.28 14.10
CA GLU A 56 -8.86 -0.19 14.51
C GLU A 56 -8.42 0.71 13.34
N ASN A 57 -8.53 0.22 12.10
CA ASN A 57 -8.08 0.93 10.91
C ASN A 57 -9.22 1.18 9.92
N ARG A 58 -10.36 1.68 10.40
CA ARG A 58 -11.56 1.94 9.56
C ARG A 58 -11.25 2.82 8.35
N GLN A 59 -10.33 3.78 8.49
CA GLN A 59 -9.86 4.64 7.40
C GLN A 59 -9.19 3.87 6.24
N PHE A 60 -8.68 2.67 6.53
CA PHE A 60 -8.04 1.78 5.55
C PHE A 60 -8.87 0.52 5.27
N TYR A 61 -10.13 0.44 5.73
CA TYR A 61 -10.92 -0.78 5.71
C TYR A 61 -10.97 -1.43 4.31
N SER A 62 -11.37 -0.68 3.28
CA SER A 62 -11.45 -1.22 1.92
C SER A 62 -10.10 -1.67 1.37
N ALA A 63 -9.03 -0.92 1.69
CA ALA A 63 -7.68 -1.26 1.25
C ALA A 63 -7.17 -2.53 1.95
N LEU A 64 -7.45 -2.69 3.24
CA LEU A 64 -7.10 -3.88 4.01
C LEU A 64 -7.88 -5.12 3.53
N VAL A 65 -9.18 -4.98 3.24
CA VAL A 65 -9.97 -6.05 2.64
C VAL A 65 -9.36 -6.47 1.29
N ASN A 66 -9.02 -5.52 0.43
CA ASN A 66 -8.35 -5.82 -0.85
C ASN A 66 -7.00 -6.50 -0.65
N LEU A 67 -6.18 -6.04 0.31
CA LEU A 67 -4.91 -6.66 0.65
C LEU A 67 -5.08 -8.10 1.18
N PHE A 68 -6.13 -8.36 1.94
CA PHE A 68 -6.35 -9.68 2.53
C PHE A 68 -6.85 -10.70 1.51
N TYR A 69 -7.71 -10.31 0.58
CA TYR A 69 -8.42 -11.25 -0.30
C TYR A 69 -8.08 -11.13 -1.79
N HIS A 70 -7.48 -10.02 -2.22
CA HIS A 70 -7.27 -9.69 -3.64
C HIS A 70 -5.87 -9.17 -3.95
N CYS A 71 -4.88 -9.41 -3.06
CA CYS A 71 -3.53 -8.91 -3.24
C CYS A 71 -2.83 -9.60 -4.42
N PRO A 72 -2.44 -8.87 -5.48
CA PRO A 72 -1.74 -9.45 -6.62
C PRO A 72 -0.24 -9.64 -6.37
N VAL A 73 0.27 -9.20 -5.21
CA VAL A 73 1.71 -9.11 -4.94
C VAL A 73 2.31 -10.49 -4.63
N ASN A 74 3.48 -10.77 -5.21
CA ASN A 74 4.25 -11.96 -4.85
C ASN A 74 4.64 -11.94 -3.36
N GLN A 75 4.03 -12.83 -2.57
CA GLN A 75 4.17 -12.80 -1.11
C GLN A 75 5.57 -13.15 -0.60
N ALA A 76 6.36 -13.96 -1.34
CA ALA A 76 7.74 -14.23 -0.94
C ALA A 76 8.60 -12.96 -1.02
N LYS A 77 8.47 -12.21 -2.12
CA LYS A 77 9.16 -10.91 -2.27
C LYS A 77 8.63 -9.86 -1.31
N ALA A 78 7.31 -9.78 -1.12
CA ALA A 78 6.66 -8.85 -0.18
C ALA A 78 7.16 -9.07 1.25
N LYS A 79 7.16 -10.33 1.72
CA LYS A 79 7.70 -10.69 3.04
C LYS A 79 9.16 -10.27 3.18
N SER A 80 10.00 -10.55 2.19
CA SER A 80 11.42 -10.17 2.24
C SER A 80 11.60 -8.66 2.39
N ARG A 81 10.96 -7.85 1.53
CA ARG A 81 11.05 -6.38 1.57
C ARG A 81 10.49 -5.81 2.87
N TYR A 82 9.40 -6.39 3.39
CA TYR A 82 8.81 -5.99 4.66
C TYR A 82 9.74 -6.25 5.84
N VAL A 83 10.37 -7.43 5.89
CA VAL A 83 11.32 -7.79 6.95
C VAL A 83 12.55 -6.90 6.89
N GLU A 84 13.07 -6.61 5.70
CA GLU A 84 14.17 -5.69 5.49
C GLU A 84 13.83 -4.29 6.01
N TYR A 85 12.68 -3.72 5.59
CA TYR A 85 12.18 -2.45 6.09
C TYR A 85 12.08 -2.42 7.62
N PHE A 86 11.47 -3.44 8.22
CA PHE A 86 11.29 -3.51 9.66
C PHE A 86 12.64 -3.56 10.38
N ASN A 87 13.58 -4.36 9.88
CA ASN A 87 14.93 -4.46 10.47
C ASN A 87 15.67 -3.12 10.37
N ASN A 88 15.60 -2.43 9.22
CA ASN A 88 16.20 -1.10 9.06
C ASN A 88 15.61 -0.09 10.05
N LEU A 89 14.29 -0.15 10.28
CA LEU A 89 13.61 0.70 11.26
C LEU A 89 14.04 0.39 12.70
N VAL A 90 14.21 -0.89 13.04
CA VAL A 90 14.75 -1.31 14.34
C VAL A 90 16.19 -0.84 14.53
N ASP A 91 17.03 -0.99 13.50
CA ASP A 91 18.43 -0.58 13.56
C ASP A 91 18.58 0.93 13.70
N ALA A 92 17.78 1.72 12.98
CA ALA A 92 17.70 3.16 13.13
C ALA A 92 17.29 3.55 14.57
N ALA A 93 16.27 2.88 15.12
CA ALA A 93 15.83 3.11 16.50
C ALA A 93 16.91 2.77 17.54
N ARG A 94 17.63 1.67 17.36
CA ARG A 94 18.73 1.25 18.25
C ARG A 94 19.92 2.20 18.20
N LYS A 95 20.21 2.76 17.01
CA LYS A 95 21.27 3.76 16.81
C LYS A 95 20.84 5.17 17.20
N HIS A 96 19.58 5.35 17.60
CA HIS A 96 18.96 6.67 17.82
C HIS A 96 19.06 7.60 16.60
N ASP A 97 19.06 7.03 15.39
CA ASP A 97 19.10 7.76 14.13
C ASP A 97 17.71 8.31 13.80
N LYS A 98 17.45 9.52 14.29
CA LYS A 98 16.17 10.20 14.09
C LYS A 98 15.88 10.52 12.62
N ALA A 99 16.92 10.74 11.80
CA ALA A 99 16.74 11.09 10.39
C ALA A 99 16.28 9.86 9.60
N GLU A 100 16.94 8.73 9.79
CA GLU A 100 16.58 7.48 9.14
C GLU A 100 15.23 6.96 9.62
N MET A 101 14.95 7.03 10.93
CA MET A 101 13.61 6.69 11.45
C MET A 101 12.52 7.54 10.80
N LYS A 102 12.73 8.85 10.67
CA LYS A 102 11.76 9.75 10.03
C LYS A 102 11.58 9.39 8.56
N HIS A 103 12.67 9.09 7.85
CA HIS A 103 12.62 8.67 6.45
C HIS A 103 11.81 7.38 6.28
N LEU A 104 12.12 6.33 7.04
CA LEU A 104 11.43 5.04 6.97
C LEU A 104 9.93 5.17 7.30
N ILE A 105 9.60 5.94 8.35
CA ILE A 105 8.20 6.19 8.71
C ILE A 105 7.47 6.99 7.63
N SER A 106 8.14 7.92 6.94
CA SER A 106 7.54 8.72 5.86
C SER A 106 7.06 7.86 4.68
N ILE A 107 7.75 6.73 4.42
CA ILE A 107 7.40 5.79 3.35
C ILE A 107 6.01 5.19 3.61
N ILE A 108 5.77 4.66 4.81
CA ILE A 108 4.48 4.03 5.15
C ILE A 108 3.35 5.04 5.38
N ARG A 109 3.69 6.32 5.59
CA ARG A 109 2.74 7.43 5.73
C ARG A 109 2.37 8.11 4.41
N ASP A 110 3.03 7.72 3.31
CA ASP A 110 2.83 8.29 1.98
C ASP A 110 3.13 9.78 1.88
N ASP A 111 4.08 10.29 2.68
CA ASP A 111 4.38 11.74 2.75
C ASP A 111 4.69 12.30 1.34
N LYS A 112 5.54 11.61 0.55
CA LYS A 112 5.83 11.99 -0.85
C LYS A 112 4.59 12.05 -1.73
N ALA A 113 3.66 11.11 -1.55
CA ALA A 113 2.43 11.07 -2.35
C ALA A 113 1.49 12.23 -1.96
N MET A 114 1.42 12.56 -0.67
CA MET A 114 0.66 13.73 -0.19
C MET A 114 1.27 15.05 -0.67
N ASP A 115 2.60 15.16 -0.69
CA ASP A 115 3.29 16.32 -1.24
C ASP A 115 2.97 16.50 -2.73
N LEU A 116 2.99 15.42 -3.52
CA LEU A 116 2.61 15.45 -4.94
C LEU A 116 1.14 15.77 -5.15
N LYS A 117 0.25 15.31 -4.28
CA LYS A 117 -1.17 15.65 -4.35
C LYS A 117 -1.37 17.16 -4.23
N ASN A 118 -0.67 17.80 -3.30
CA ASN A 118 -0.81 19.23 -3.00
C ASN A 118 0.04 20.13 -3.93
N LYS A 119 0.85 19.55 -4.82
CA LYS A 119 1.72 20.29 -5.73
C LYS A 119 0.90 21.07 -6.78
N GLU A 120 1.13 22.38 -6.86
CA GLU A 120 0.57 23.20 -7.94
C GLU A 120 1.13 22.78 -9.30
N ARG A 121 0.25 22.56 -10.27
CA ARG A 121 0.60 22.16 -11.63
C ARG A 121 0.19 23.25 -12.61
N LYS A 122 1.16 23.74 -13.37
CA LYS A 122 0.91 24.69 -14.47
C LYS A 122 0.30 23.97 -15.68
N PRO A 123 -0.41 24.68 -16.57
CA PRO A 123 -0.82 24.12 -17.85
C PRO A 123 0.38 23.49 -18.59
N GLY A 124 0.20 22.28 -19.12
CA GLY A 124 1.27 21.53 -19.80
C GLY A 124 2.22 20.76 -18.86
N TYR A 125 1.93 20.70 -17.56
CA TYR A 125 2.71 19.90 -16.62
C TYR A 125 2.72 18.42 -16.98
N TYR A 126 3.90 17.80 -16.95
CA TYR A 126 4.09 16.38 -17.21
C TYR A 126 4.70 15.70 -15.99
N LEU A 127 4.14 14.55 -15.61
CA LEU A 127 4.68 13.75 -14.50
C LEU A 127 6.04 13.16 -14.89
N SER A 128 7.03 13.34 -14.03
CA SER A 128 8.30 12.60 -14.15
C SER A 128 8.09 11.10 -13.88
N ASP A 129 9.10 10.27 -14.16
CA ASP A 129 9.02 8.84 -13.87
C ASP A 129 8.93 8.59 -12.36
N GLU A 130 9.67 9.33 -11.53
CA GLU A 130 9.58 9.23 -10.06
C GLU A 130 8.20 9.66 -9.52
N GLU A 131 7.63 10.73 -10.07
CA GLU A 131 6.29 11.18 -9.69
C GLU A 131 5.22 10.17 -10.09
N THR A 132 5.32 9.64 -11.32
CA THR A 132 4.44 8.58 -11.80
C THR A 132 4.54 7.34 -10.90
N LEU A 133 5.76 6.93 -10.54
CA LEU A 133 6.01 5.79 -9.65
C LEU A 133 5.42 6.02 -8.25
N THR A 134 5.56 7.23 -7.71
CA THR A 134 4.99 7.59 -6.39
C THR A 134 3.46 7.50 -6.41
N ILE A 135 2.83 8.03 -7.46
CA ILE A 135 1.36 8.03 -7.60
C ILE A 135 0.82 6.60 -7.81
N VAL A 136 1.47 5.79 -8.65
CA VAL A 136 1.00 4.41 -8.89
C VAL A 136 1.20 3.50 -7.68
N ASN A 137 2.29 3.66 -6.92
CA ASN A 137 2.47 2.93 -5.66
C ASN A 137 1.39 3.30 -4.64
N TYR A 138 1.02 4.58 -4.56
CA TYR A 138 -0.10 5.03 -3.74
C TYR A 138 -1.43 4.40 -4.20
N GLN A 139 -1.67 4.35 -5.52
CA GLN A 139 -2.83 3.67 -6.10
C GLN A 139 -2.91 2.19 -5.69
N ILE A 140 -1.81 1.45 -5.87
CA ILE A 140 -1.72 0.02 -5.57
C ILE A 140 -1.94 -0.22 -4.08
N LYS A 141 -1.28 0.56 -3.21
CA LYS A 141 -1.39 0.47 -1.76
C LYS A 141 -2.83 0.54 -1.27
N TYR A 142 -3.62 1.47 -1.82
CA TYR A 142 -5.01 1.68 -1.40
C TYR A 142 -6.03 0.97 -2.29
N GLY A 143 -5.57 0.29 -3.34
CA GLY A 143 -6.42 -0.35 -4.34
C GLY A 143 -7.38 0.65 -4.99
N PHE A 144 -6.93 1.83 -5.38
CA PHE A 144 -7.78 2.80 -6.08
C PHE A 144 -7.84 2.50 -7.58
N ASP A 145 -8.97 2.80 -8.20
CA ASP A 145 -9.07 2.81 -9.65
C ASP A 145 -8.30 4.01 -10.23
N ALA A 146 -7.86 3.89 -11.48
CA ALA A 146 -7.02 4.90 -12.12
C ALA A 146 -7.76 6.23 -12.35
N LYS A 147 -9.10 6.23 -12.45
CA LYS A 147 -9.87 7.46 -12.65
C LYS A 147 -9.92 8.27 -11.34
N ARG A 148 -10.20 7.61 -10.22
CA ARG A 148 -10.13 8.22 -8.89
C ARG A 148 -8.75 8.81 -8.60
N ILE A 149 -7.68 8.14 -9.03
CA ILE A 149 -6.31 8.67 -8.88
C ILE A 149 -6.09 9.90 -9.76
N ALA A 150 -6.54 9.85 -11.02
CA ALA A 150 -6.42 11.00 -11.91
C ALA A 150 -7.12 12.24 -11.33
N ASP A 151 -8.32 12.06 -10.81
CA ASP A 151 -9.09 13.12 -10.14
C ASP A 151 -8.39 13.62 -8.86
N LEU A 152 -7.90 12.70 -8.02
CA LEU A 152 -7.24 13.00 -6.74
C LEU A 152 -5.95 13.84 -6.93
N TYR A 153 -5.21 13.58 -7.99
CA TYR A 153 -3.94 14.26 -8.30
C TYR A 153 -4.09 15.36 -9.34
N HIS A 154 -5.32 15.65 -9.81
CA HIS A 154 -5.58 16.65 -10.85
C HIS A 154 -4.72 16.46 -12.11
N ILE A 155 -4.65 15.22 -12.59
CA ILE A 155 -3.90 14.82 -13.80
C ILE A 155 -4.84 14.23 -14.85
N ASP A 156 -4.46 14.31 -16.12
CA ASP A 156 -5.24 13.68 -17.19
C ASP A 156 -5.19 12.14 -17.08
N TYR A 157 -6.36 11.51 -17.08
CA TYR A 157 -6.53 10.07 -16.93
C TYR A 157 -5.78 9.28 -18.00
N HIS A 158 -5.95 9.62 -19.28
CA HIS A 158 -5.35 8.86 -20.38
C HIS A 158 -3.83 9.01 -20.42
N THR A 159 -3.34 10.21 -20.11
CA THR A 159 -1.90 10.49 -19.98
C THR A 159 -1.30 9.71 -18.82
N TYR A 160 -1.99 9.66 -17.68
CA TYR A 160 -1.58 8.86 -16.52
C TYR A 160 -1.45 7.37 -16.87
N LEU A 161 -2.48 6.77 -17.50
CA LEU A 161 -2.41 5.36 -17.94
C LEU A 161 -1.19 5.07 -18.84
N LYS A 162 -0.99 5.93 -19.86
CA LYS A 162 0.15 5.80 -20.78
C LYS A 162 1.47 5.95 -20.03
N ARG A 163 1.53 6.85 -19.04
CA ARG A 163 2.73 7.09 -18.26
C ARG A 163 3.11 5.92 -17.37
N VAL A 164 2.14 5.33 -16.68
CA VAL A 164 2.38 4.14 -15.86
C VAL A 164 2.90 2.99 -16.71
N ARG A 165 2.28 2.72 -17.87
CA ARG A 165 2.71 1.62 -18.75
C ARG A 165 4.11 1.81 -19.34
N LYS A 166 4.57 3.06 -19.53
CA LYS A 166 5.96 3.33 -19.93
C LYS A 166 6.99 2.96 -18.87
N LEU A 167 6.58 2.72 -17.62
CA LEU A 167 7.48 2.27 -16.56
C LEU A 167 7.74 0.76 -16.61
N GLU A 168 7.13 0.00 -17.52
CA GLU A 168 7.16 -1.47 -17.54
C GLU A 168 8.58 -2.04 -17.66
N ASP A 169 9.44 -1.43 -18.49
CA ASP A 169 10.83 -1.89 -18.67
C ASP A 169 11.66 -1.81 -17.38
N MET A 170 11.41 -0.79 -16.55
CA MET A 170 12.14 -0.56 -15.30
C MET A 170 11.44 -1.17 -14.07
N TYR A 171 10.11 -1.21 -14.09
CA TYR A 171 9.26 -1.59 -12.96
C TYR A 171 8.12 -2.53 -13.38
N PRO A 172 8.44 -3.71 -13.95
CA PRO A 172 7.42 -4.60 -14.52
C PRO A 172 6.40 -5.09 -13.47
N GLU A 173 6.84 -5.33 -12.23
CA GLU A 173 5.94 -5.73 -11.13
C GLU A 173 4.90 -4.65 -10.81
N VAL A 174 5.32 -3.38 -10.77
CA VAL A 174 4.43 -2.25 -10.46
C VAL A 174 3.37 -2.10 -11.53
N VAL A 175 3.76 -2.17 -12.81
CA VAL A 175 2.84 -2.08 -13.95
C VAL A 175 1.89 -3.27 -13.98
N SER A 176 2.37 -4.48 -13.67
CA SER A 176 1.53 -5.68 -13.55
C SER A 176 0.45 -5.52 -12.49
N TYR A 177 0.80 -5.06 -11.28
CA TYR A 177 -0.18 -4.83 -10.20
C TYR A 177 -1.17 -3.72 -10.54
N PHE A 178 -0.70 -2.66 -11.19
CA PHE A 178 -1.55 -1.59 -11.69
C PHE A 178 -2.58 -2.10 -12.71
N ASN A 179 -2.17 -2.92 -13.67
CA ASN A 179 -3.08 -3.50 -14.67
C ASN A 179 -4.10 -4.42 -13.99
N TYR A 180 -3.70 -5.26 -13.02
CA TYR A 180 -4.61 -6.09 -12.25
C TYR A 180 -5.74 -5.26 -11.60
N PHE A 181 -5.42 -4.16 -10.93
CA PHE A 181 -6.44 -3.30 -10.33
C PHE A 181 -7.31 -2.62 -11.37
N THR A 182 -6.73 -2.21 -12.50
CA THR A 182 -7.48 -1.60 -13.62
C THR A 182 -8.52 -2.58 -14.19
N ASP A 183 -8.16 -3.85 -14.35
CA ASP A 183 -9.06 -4.90 -14.86
C ASP A 183 -10.11 -5.31 -13.82
N TYR A 184 -9.71 -5.42 -12.55
CA TYR A 184 -10.61 -5.69 -11.43
C TYR A 184 -11.73 -4.64 -11.35
N TYR A 185 -11.39 -3.36 -11.48
CA TYR A 185 -12.41 -2.30 -11.46
C TYR A 185 -13.24 -2.26 -12.74
N SER A 186 -12.64 -2.46 -13.92
CA SER A 186 -13.39 -2.52 -15.19
C SER A 186 -14.49 -3.58 -15.17
N SER A 187 -14.14 -4.81 -14.76
CA SER A 187 -15.10 -5.92 -14.64
C SER A 187 -16.21 -5.65 -13.60
N LYS A 188 -15.87 -4.99 -12.50
CA LYS A 188 -16.85 -4.58 -11.48
C LYS A 188 -17.82 -3.52 -12.00
N TYR A 189 -17.35 -2.54 -12.78
CA TYR A 189 -18.24 -1.54 -13.39
C TYR A 189 -19.16 -2.15 -14.46
N ASP A 190 -18.68 -3.09 -15.26
CA ASP A 190 -19.47 -3.74 -16.30
C ASP A 190 -20.55 -4.66 -15.71
N SER A 191 -20.23 -5.39 -14.63
CA SER A 191 -21.22 -6.21 -13.91
C SER A 191 -22.36 -5.38 -13.31
N VAL A 192 -22.07 -4.20 -12.75
CA VAL A 192 -23.08 -3.27 -12.22
C VAL A 192 -23.98 -2.71 -13.33
N LYS A 193 -23.41 -2.33 -14.49
CA LYS A 193 -24.20 -1.85 -15.64
C LYS A 193 -25.14 -2.92 -16.17
N ASN A 194 -24.69 -4.17 -16.22
CA ASN A 194 -25.51 -5.29 -16.73
C ASN A 194 -26.60 -5.74 -15.75
N HIS A 195 -26.50 -5.40 -14.46
CA HIS A 195 -27.51 -5.74 -13.44
C HIS A 195 -28.47 -4.58 -13.11
N GLY A 196 -28.19 -3.36 -13.59
CA GLY A 196 -29.09 -2.20 -13.49
C GLY A 196 -30.08 -2.04 -14.65
N MET A 197 -30.11 -2.98 -15.59
CA MET A 197 -31.05 -3.03 -16.72
C MET A 197 -31.93 -4.29 -16.67
N ARG A 198 -32.53 -4.58 -15.52
CA ARG A 198 -33.62 -5.56 -15.39
C ARG A 198 -34.75 -5.00 -14.56
#